data_AF-A0A833WWK1-F1
#
_entry.id   AF-A0A833WWK1-F1
#
_cell.length_a   1.000
_cell.length_b   1.000
_cell.length_c   1.000
_cell.angle_alpha   90.00
_cell.angle_beta   90.00
_cell.angle_gamma   90.00
#
_symmetry.space_group_name_H-M   'P 1'
#
loop_
_entity.id
_entity.type
_entity.pdbx_description
1 polymer ?
#
loop_
_entity_poly.entity_id
_entity_poly.type
_entity_poly.pdbx_seq_one_letter_code
_entity_poly.pdbx_strand_id
1 'polypeptide(L)'
;MLVFDVAQFDGILKKITEFNNALLSDPEKQKLSLTEPELSRLGAIVKILKDTSHYHCSKFADIDVALLLKLLNSWPLAMIFPVIDILRTSVLHPDWATLLLKHVEAENDVVMETIKKVTKDPAIPANLLTSIRAVTNLFKNPCYYNWLHKNCSEVGKSIVIFQV
;
A
#
# COMPACT_ATOMS: atom_id res chain seq x y z
N MET A 1 -16.76 8.13 10.41
CA MET A 1 -16.09 6.95 9.82
C MET A 1 -14.69 6.86 10.39
N LEU A 2 -14.27 5.68 10.84
CA LEU A 2 -12.92 5.43 11.33
C LEU A 2 -11.91 5.62 10.19
N VAL A 3 -10.82 6.34 10.45
CA VAL A 3 -9.72 6.58 9.51
C VAL A 3 -8.40 6.50 10.28
N PHE A 4 -7.37 5.98 9.62
CA PHE A 4 -5.99 5.89 10.10
C PHE A 4 -5.10 6.81 9.25
N ASP A 5 -5.15 8.11 9.48
CA ASP A 5 -4.44 9.15 8.72
C ASP A 5 -3.09 9.54 9.32
N VAL A 6 -2.87 9.29 10.62
CA VAL A 6 -1.58 9.54 11.27
C VAL A 6 -0.50 8.58 10.74
N ALA A 7 0.58 9.12 10.19
CA ALA A 7 1.70 8.35 9.66
C ALA A 7 3.06 8.96 10.03
N GLN A 8 4.00 8.10 10.42
CA GLN A 8 5.40 8.47 10.67
C GLN A 8 6.20 8.28 9.38
N PHE A 9 5.94 9.13 8.39
CA PHE A 9 6.50 8.99 7.04
C PHE A 9 8.02 8.87 6.97
N ASP A 10 8.75 9.57 7.84
CA ASP A 10 10.22 9.45 7.91
C ASP A 10 10.65 8.05 8.40
N GLY A 11 9.91 7.48 9.35
CA GLY A 11 10.10 6.11 9.81
C GLY A 11 9.76 5.08 8.72
N ILE A 12 8.69 5.32 7.95
CA ILE A 12 8.29 4.47 6.82
C ILE A 12 9.39 4.46 5.75
N LEU A 13 9.84 5.64 5.31
CA LEU A 13 10.91 5.75 4.31
C LEU A 13 12.22 5.12 4.81
N LYS A 14 12.61 5.36 6.08
CA LYS A 14 13.78 4.72 6.69
C LYS A 14 13.69 3.19 6.61
N LYS A 15 12.53 2.62 6.93
CA LYS A 15 12.33 1.16 6.89
C LYS A 15 12.38 0.60 5.46
N ILE A 16 11.84 1.33 4.48
CA ILE A 16 11.95 0.97 3.06
C ILE A 16 13.41 0.98 2.61
N THR A 17 14.18 2.02 2.95
CA THR A 17 15.61 2.07 2.62
C THR A 17 16.39 0.94 3.28
N GLU A 18 16.11 0.62 4.54
CA GLU A 18 16.72 -0.51 5.26
C GLU A 18 16.47 -1.84 4.52
N PHE A 19 15.22 -2.13 4.18
CA PHE A 19 14.86 -3.34 3.42
C PHE A 19 15.44 -3.33 2.02
N ASN A 20 15.48 -2.18 1.36
CA ASN A 20 16.10 -2.05 0.05
C ASN A 20 17.59 -2.41 0.07
N ASN A 21 18.32 -1.92 1.06
CA ASN A 21 19.74 -2.21 1.23
C ASN A 21 19.98 -3.71 1.54
N ALA A 22 19.10 -4.33 2.32
CA ALA A 22 19.13 -5.77 2.56
C ALA A 22 18.91 -6.57 1.26
N LEU A 23 17.95 -6.16 0.41
CA LEU A 23 17.71 -6.78 -0.90
C LEU A 23 18.91 -6.59 -1.85
N LEU A 24 19.50 -5.40 -1.87
CA LEU A 24 20.69 -5.10 -2.70
C LEU A 24 21.91 -5.96 -2.33
N SER A 25 22.05 -6.27 -1.04
CA SER A 25 23.16 -7.04 -0.49
C SER A 25 23.01 -8.55 -0.69
N ASP A 26 21.80 -9.02 -1.04
CA ASP A 26 21.48 -10.42 -1.31
C ASP A 26 21.47 -10.67 -2.84
N PRO A 27 22.45 -11.40 -3.41
CA PRO A 27 22.56 -11.60 -4.85
C PRO A 27 21.31 -12.23 -5.50
N GLU A 28 20.57 -13.07 -4.78
CA GLU A 28 19.36 -13.71 -5.30
C GLU A 28 18.16 -12.77 -5.32
N LYS A 29 18.15 -11.79 -4.41
CA LYS A 29 17.04 -10.85 -4.21
C LYS A 29 17.32 -9.45 -4.76
N GLN A 30 18.53 -9.18 -5.25
CA GLN A 30 18.93 -7.87 -5.79
C GLN A 30 17.96 -7.33 -6.84
N LYS A 31 17.40 -8.20 -7.68
CA LYS A 31 16.38 -7.85 -8.70
C LYS A 31 15.07 -7.26 -8.14
N LEU A 32 14.80 -7.44 -6.84
CA LEU A 32 13.61 -6.93 -6.15
C LEU A 32 13.85 -5.55 -5.52
N SER A 33 15.12 -5.11 -5.47
CA SER A 33 15.47 -3.80 -4.94
C SER A 33 14.99 -2.67 -5.84
N LEU A 34 14.77 -1.52 -5.21
CA LEU A 34 14.54 -0.22 -5.80
C LEU A 34 15.85 0.39 -6.29
N THR A 35 15.78 0.95 -7.49
CA THR A 35 16.81 1.84 -8.03
C THR A 35 16.76 3.22 -7.37
N GLU A 36 17.83 4.01 -7.50
CA GLU A 36 17.88 5.38 -6.96
C GLU A 36 16.75 6.29 -7.50
N PRO A 37 16.40 6.27 -8.80
CA PRO A 37 15.25 7.02 -9.30
C PRO A 37 13.92 6.61 -8.65
N GLU A 38 13.73 5.31 -8.39
CA GLU A 38 12.51 4.81 -7.73
C GLU A 38 12.45 5.22 -6.26
N LEU A 39 13.57 5.22 -5.54
CA LEU A 39 13.66 5.75 -4.17
C LEU A 39 13.33 7.25 -4.12
N SER A 40 13.90 8.03 -5.05
CA SER A 40 13.61 9.46 -5.17
C SER A 40 12.13 9.73 -5.48
N ARG A 41 11.53 8.93 -6.38
CA ARG A 41 10.11 8.96 -6.70
C ARG A 41 9.25 8.68 -5.47
N LEU A 42 9.60 7.66 -4.67
CA LEU A 42 8.88 7.35 -3.44
C LEU A 42 8.96 8.48 -2.42
N GLY A 43 10.11 9.15 -2.33
CA GLY A 43 10.26 10.37 -1.52
C GLY A 43 9.34 11.49 -1.98
N ALA A 44 9.17 11.69 -3.30
CA ALA A 44 8.23 12.67 -3.85
C ALA A 44 6.76 12.32 -3.55
N ILE A 45 6.39 11.04 -3.66
CA ILE A 45 5.05 10.55 -3.26
C ILE A 45 4.79 10.90 -1.80
N VAL A 46 5.72 10.53 -0.91
CA VAL A 46 5.59 10.80 0.52
C VAL A 46 5.53 12.30 0.82
N LYS A 47 6.26 13.15 0.07
CA LYS A 47 6.17 14.60 0.23
C LYS A 47 4.77 15.12 -0.05
N ILE A 48 4.09 14.63 -1.08
CA ILE A 48 2.70 14.98 -1.36
C ILE A 48 1.79 14.48 -0.23
N LEU A 49 1.96 13.24 0.22
CA LEU A 49 1.14 12.65 1.29
C LEU A 49 1.31 13.34 2.65
N LYS A 50 2.46 13.97 2.91
CA LYS A 50 2.67 14.80 4.10
C LYS A 50 1.89 16.12 4.05
N ASP A 51 1.63 16.64 2.86
CA ASP A 51 0.99 17.95 2.66
C ASP A 51 -0.53 17.80 2.46
N THR A 52 -1.20 17.37 3.53
CA THR A 52 -2.64 17.07 3.50
C THR A 52 -3.51 18.29 3.16
N SER A 53 -3.04 19.50 3.43
CA SER A 53 -3.71 20.75 3.06
C SER A 53 -3.93 20.90 1.55
N HIS A 54 -3.02 20.35 0.74
CA HIS A 54 -3.03 20.54 -0.71
C HIS A 54 -3.60 19.35 -1.49
N TYR A 55 -4.19 18.35 -0.82
CA TYR A 55 -4.78 17.16 -1.48
C TYR A 55 -5.81 17.47 -2.59
N HIS A 56 -6.43 18.65 -2.54
CA HIS A 56 -7.41 19.12 -3.51
C HIS A 56 -6.77 19.65 -4.82
N CYS A 57 -5.47 19.95 -4.83
CA CYS A 57 -4.75 20.48 -6.00
C CYS A 57 -3.47 19.73 -6.35
N SER A 58 -2.91 18.92 -5.44
CA SER A 58 -1.79 18.02 -5.75
C SER A 58 -2.24 16.84 -6.61
N LYS A 59 -1.30 16.32 -7.40
CA LYS A 59 -1.53 15.27 -8.38
C LYS A 59 -0.42 14.23 -8.31
N PHE A 60 -0.77 12.99 -8.65
CA PHE A 60 0.17 11.90 -8.88
C PHE A 60 0.22 11.56 -10.38
N ALA A 61 1.32 10.96 -10.81
CA ALA A 61 1.45 10.38 -12.13
C ALA A 61 1.09 8.90 -12.10
N ASP A 62 0.70 8.31 -13.24
CA ASP A 62 0.42 6.86 -13.33
C ASP A 62 1.64 6.01 -12.90
N ILE A 63 2.86 6.51 -13.13
CA ILE A 63 4.10 5.84 -12.69
C ILE A 63 4.26 5.78 -11.16
N ASP A 64 3.68 6.73 -10.41
CA ASP A 64 3.71 6.72 -8.94
C ASP A 64 2.90 5.53 -8.39
N VAL A 65 1.70 5.33 -8.96
CA VAL A 65 0.82 4.21 -8.59
C VAL A 65 1.43 2.90 -9.06
N ALA A 66 1.93 2.85 -10.30
CA ALA A 66 2.59 1.66 -10.84
C ALA A 66 3.80 1.23 -10.00
N LEU A 67 4.59 2.19 -9.50
CA LEU A 67 5.71 1.90 -8.58
C LEU A 67 5.21 1.25 -7.28
N LEU A 68 4.19 1.81 -6.64
CA LEU A 68 3.68 1.24 -5.39
C LEU A 68 3.10 -0.16 -5.61
N LEU A 69 2.34 -0.37 -6.69
CA LEU A 69 1.79 -1.68 -7.05
C LEU A 69 2.90 -2.71 -7.37
N LYS A 70 3.97 -2.29 -8.07
CA LYS A 70 5.16 -3.12 -8.30
C LYS A 70 5.75 -3.62 -6.98
N LEU A 71 5.85 -2.75 -5.97
CA LEU A 71 6.40 -3.12 -4.66
C LEU A 71 5.48 -4.07 -3.91
N LEU A 72 4.17 -3.80 -3.89
CA LEU A 72 3.18 -4.68 -3.27
C LEU A 72 3.20 -6.09 -3.88
N ASN A 73 3.41 -6.18 -5.19
CA ASN A 73 3.50 -7.46 -5.88
C ASN A 73 4.83 -8.19 -5.61
N SER A 74 5.96 -7.48 -5.70
CA SER A 74 7.29 -8.10 -5.79
C SER A 74 8.03 -8.25 -4.46
N TRP A 75 7.74 -7.41 -3.44
CA TRP A 75 8.51 -7.44 -2.21
C TRP A 75 8.21 -8.68 -1.34
N PRO A 76 9.24 -9.24 -0.67
CA PRO A 76 9.06 -10.36 0.25
C PRO A 76 8.04 -10.05 1.35
N LEU A 77 7.31 -11.07 1.80
CA LEU A 77 6.26 -10.91 2.80
C LEU A 77 6.77 -10.28 4.10
N ALA A 78 8.00 -10.59 4.52
CA ALA A 78 8.61 -10.01 5.72
C ALA A 78 8.94 -8.51 5.59
N MET A 79 8.90 -7.96 4.38
CA MET A 79 9.36 -6.61 4.06
C MET A 79 8.25 -5.69 3.51
N ILE A 80 7.03 -6.21 3.28
CA ILE A 80 5.97 -5.49 2.55
C ILE A 80 5.19 -4.46 3.40
N PHE A 81 5.14 -4.62 4.74
CA PHE A 81 4.32 -3.73 5.59
C PHE A 81 4.56 -2.22 5.40
N PRO A 82 5.78 -1.67 5.22
CA PRO A 82 5.93 -0.23 5.01
C PRO A 82 5.35 0.23 3.66
N VAL A 83 5.31 -0.64 2.64
CA VAL A 83 4.67 -0.36 1.36
C VAL A 83 3.15 -0.29 1.53
N ILE A 84 2.58 -1.22 2.30
CA ILE A 84 1.17 -1.21 2.69
C ILE A 84 0.85 0.04 3.51
N ASP A 85 1.79 0.50 4.34
CA ASP A 85 1.62 1.71 5.15
C ASP A 85 1.59 2.99 4.31
N ILE A 86 2.35 3.04 3.21
CA ILE A 86 2.21 4.11 2.20
C ILE A 86 0.83 4.02 1.54
N LEU A 87 0.44 2.83 1.03
CA LEU A 87 -0.88 2.63 0.41
C LEU A 87 -2.01 3.10 1.33
N ARG A 88 -1.94 2.75 2.61
CA ARG A 88 -2.90 3.13 3.66
C ARG A 88 -3.13 4.63 3.71
N THR A 89 -2.09 5.44 3.57
CA THR A 89 -2.21 6.91 3.53
C THR A 89 -2.59 7.41 2.14
N SER A 90 -2.10 6.78 1.07
CA SER A 90 -2.36 7.18 -0.30
C SER A 90 -3.84 7.09 -0.69
N VAL A 91 -4.56 6.05 -0.24
CA VAL A 91 -5.98 5.87 -0.57
C VAL A 91 -6.90 6.98 -0.03
N LEU A 92 -6.40 7.80 0.90
CA LEU A 92 -7.11 8.99 1.40
C LEU A 92 -6.99 10.20 0.45
N HIS A 93 -6.01 10.19 -0.46
CA HIS A 93 -5.81 11.27 -1.41
C HIS A 93 -6.76 11.10 -2.63
N PRO A 94 -7.57 12.11 -2.99
CA PRO A 94 -8.58 11.98 -4.05
C PRO A 94 -8.00 11.58 -5.42
N ASP A 95 -6.88 12.21 -5.81
CA ASP A 95 -6.22 11.91 -7.08
C ASP A 95 -5.65 10.49 -7.13
N TRP A 96 -4.90 10.07 -6.11
CA TRP A 96 -4.45 8.68 -5.97
C TRP A 96 -5.61 7.70 -6.05
N ALA A 97 -6.73 8.02 -5.40
CA ALA A 97 -7.86 7.12 -5.35
C ALA A 97 -8.47 6.86 -6.75
N THR A 98 -8.55 7.91 -7.55
CA THR A 98 -8.99 7.85 -8.95
C THR A 98 -8.02 7.02 -9.81
N LEU A 99 -6.72 7.20 -9.62
CA LEU A 99 -5.70 6.45 -10.36
C LEU A 99 -5.68 4.97 -9.97
N LEU A 100 -5.74 4.67 -8.67
CA LEU A 100 -5.72 3.30 -8.16
C LEU A 100 -6.96 2.52 -8.62
N LEU A 101 -8.13 3.17 -8.73
CA LEU A 101 -9.36 2.52 -9.18
C LEU A 101 -9.19 1.83 -10.55
N LYS A 102 -8.45 2.46 -11.46
CA LYS A 102 -8.12 1.92 -12.80
C LYS A 102 -7.37 0.58 -12.73
N HIS A 103 -6.64 0.32 -11.64
CA HIS A 103 -5.84 -0.89 -11.46
C HIS A 103 -6.57 -1.99 -10.68
N VAL A 104 -7.43 -1.63 -9.72
CA VAL A 104 -8.17 -2.62 -8.91
C VAL A 104 -9.43 -3.16 -9.61
N GLU A 105 -9.91 -2.48 -10.65
CA GLU A 105 -10.96 -2.99 -11.53
C GLU A 105 -10.41 -3.84 -12.69
N ALA A 106 -9.09 -3.86 -12.90
CA ALA A 106 -8.45 -4.71 -13.89
C ALA A 106 -8.38 -6.18 -13.43
N GLU A 107 -8.11 -7.11 -14.35
CA GLU A 107 -8.05 -8.56 -14.04
C GLU A 107 -7.02 -8.93 -12.97
N ASN A 108 -5.97 -8.11 -12.80
CA ASN A 108 -4.91 -8.33 -11.81
C ASN A 108 -4.99 -7.30 -10.67
N ASP A 109 -5.98 -7.47 -9.80
CA ASP A 109 -6.20 -6.62 -8.63
C ASP A 109 -5.11 -6.86 -7.56
N VAL A 110 -4.01 -6.12 -7.70
CA VAL A 110 -2.85 -6.19 -6.79
C VAL A 110 -3.23 -5.87 -5.34
N VAL A 111 -4.24 -5.03 -5.09
CA VAL A 111 -4.66 -4.69 -3.73
C VAL A 111 -5.31 -5.89 -3.07
N MET A 112 -6.25 -6.55 -3.76
CA MET A 112 -6.88 -7.77 -3.26
C MET A 112 -5.87 -8.91 -3.08
N GLU A 113 -4.99 -9.12 -4.06
CA GLU A 113 -3.96 -10.15 -3.96
C GLU A 113 -2.97 -9.88 -2.82
N THR A 114 -2.66 -8.61 -2.53
CA THR A 114 -1.89 -8.24 -1.34
C THR A 114 -2.63 -8.60 -0.05
N ILE A 115 -3.93 -8.28 0.06
CA ILE A 115 -4.75 -8.61 1.23
C ILE A 115 -4.80 -10.12 1.45
N LYS A 116 -5.03 -10.92 0.40
CA LYS A 116 -5.00 -12.38 0.50
C LYS A 116 -3.61 -12.88 0.91
N LYS A 117 -2.54 -12.34 0.30
CA LYS A 117 -1.16 -12.75 0.58
C LYS A 117 -0.77 -12.53 2.04
N VAL A 118 -1.15 -11.40 2.63
CA VAL A 118 -0.75 -11.03 4.01
C VAL A 118 -1.63 -11.62 5.11
N THR A 119 -2.76 -12.22 4.75
CA THR A 119 -3.71 -12.84 5.68
C THR A 119 -3.65 -14.36 5.67
N LYS A 120 -2.80 -14.96 4.82
CA LYS A 120 -2.48 -16.39 4.86
C LYS A 120 -1.67 -16.74 6.10
N ASP A 121 -1.96 -17.90 6.68
CA ASP A 121 -1.22 -18.46 7.80
C ASP A 121 0.16 -19.01 7.40
N PRO A 122 1.22 -18.84 8.23
CA PRO A 122 1.24 -18.02 9.44
C PRO A 122 1.33 -16.53 9.09
N ALA A 123 0.37 -15.76 9.58
CA ALA A 123 0.29 -14.35 9.23
C ALA A 123 1.27 -13.49 10.06
N ILE A 124 1.88 -12.49 9.42
CA ILE A 124 2.83 -11.57 10.08
C ILE A 124 2.05 -10.40 10.69
N PRO A 125 2.10 -10.17 12.02
CA PRO A 125 1.28 -9.16 12.70
C PRO A 125 1.38 -7.75 12.12
N ALA A 126 2.59 -7.34 11.72
CA ALA A 126 2.81 -6.02 11.10
C ALA A 126 2.02 -5.87 9.80
N ASN A 127 2.10 -6.86 8.90
CA ASN A 127 1.39 -6.83 7.62
C ASN A 127 -0.12 -6.80 7.84
N LEU A 128 -0.63 -7.61 8.75
CA LEU A 128 -2.05 -7.69 9.09
C LEU A 128 -2.59 -6.35 9.58
N LEU A 129 -1.93 -5.77 10.59
CA LEU A 129 -2.32 -4.50 11.16
C LEU A 129 -2.32 -3.38 10.10
N THR A 130 -1.28 -3.30 9.28
CA THR A 130 -1.22 -2.29 8.21
C THR A 130 -2.29 -2.51 7.14
N SER A 131 -2.60 -3.75 6.80
CA SER A 131 -3.62 -4.08 5.81
C SER A 131 -5.04 -3.78 6.31
N ILE A 132 -5.34 -4.09 7.57
CA ILE A 132 -6.63 -3.74 8.18
C ILE A 132 -6.82 -2.22 8.17
N ARG A 133 -5.77 -1.46 8.49
CA ARG A 133 -5.80 0.01 8.44
C ARG A 133 -5.97 0.52 7.00
N ALA A 134 -5.29 -0.08 6.02
CA ALA A 134 -5.43 0.27 4.61
C ALA A 134 -6.85 0.02 4.11
N VAL A 135 -7.41 -1.15 4.39
CA VAL A 135 -8.80 -1.49 4.04
C VAL A 135 -9.78 -0.55 4.72
N THR A 136 -9.59 -0.24 6.00
CA THR A 136 -10.44 0.73 6.72
C THR A 136 -10.44 2.08 6.02
N ASN A 137 -9.28 2.55 5.58
CA ASN A 137 -9.15 3.83 4.88
C ASN A 137 -9.79 3.83 3.48
N LEU A 138 -9.89 2.68 2.79
CA LEU A 138 -10.60 2.59 1.50
C LEU A 138 -12.07 3.02 1.63
N PHE A 139 -12.70 2.74 2.78
CA PHE A 139 -14.09 3.18 2.98
C PHE A 139 -14.24 4.71 3.05
N LYS A 140 -13.16 5.48 3.20
CA LYS A 140 -13.24 6.95 3.24
C LYS A 140 -13.59 7.56 1.88
N ASN A 141 -13.26 6.89 0.78
CA ASN A 141 -13.50 7.41 -0.55
C ASN A 141 -14.65 6.63 -1.24
N PRO A 142 -15.77 7.28 -1.59
CA PRO A 142 -16.91 6.62 -2.25
C PRO A 142 -16.56 5.89 -3.54
N CYS A 143 -15.49 6.29 -4.23
CA CYS A 143 -15.05 5.62 -5.46
C CYS A 143 -14.74 4.13 -5.24
N TYR A 144 -14.39 3.72 -4.02
CA TYR A 144 -14.11 2.32 -3.69
C TYR A 144 -15.33 1.50 -3.26
N TYR A 145 -16.51 2.09 -3.11
CA TYR A 145 -17.67 1.37 -2.56
C TYR A 145 -18.08 0.17 -3.39
N ASN A 146 -18.07 0.29 -4.72
CA ASN A 146 -18.37 -0.83 -5.61
C ASN A 146 -17.34 -1.96 -5.46
N TRP A 147 -16.06 -1.61 -5.41
CA TRP A 147 -14.97 -2.57 -5.23
C TRP A 147 -15.05 -3.25 -3.85
N LEU A 148 -15.29 -2.49 -2.78
CA LEU A 148 -15.45 -3.00 -1.41
C LEU A 148 -16.66 -3.92 -1.30
N HIS A 149 -17.80 -3.54 -1.88
CA HIS A 149 -19.00 -4.36 -1.89
C HIS A 149 -18.77 -5.68 -2.63
N LYS A 150 -18.19 -5.63 -3.85
CA LYS A 150 -17.84 -6.82 -4.64
C LYS A 150 -16.94 -7.79 -3.88
N ASN A 151 -15.98 -7.26 -3.12
CA ASN A 151 -14.98 -8.07 -2.41
C ASN A 151 -15.29 -8.28 -0.92
N CYS A 152 -16.46 -7.86 -0.42
CA CYS A 152 -16.77 -7.83 1.02
C CYS A 152 -16.62 -9.20 1.70
N SER A 153 -17.01 -10.29 1.03
CA SER A 153 -16.86 -11.65 1.57
C SER A 153 -15.38 -12.01 1.75
N GLU A 154 -14.54 -11.70 0.78
CA GLU A 154 -13.11 -12.03 0.81
C GLU A 154 -12.36 -11.14 1.82
N VAL A 155 -12.64 -9.83 1.81
CA VAL A 155 -12.12 -8.88 2.79
C VAL A 155 -12.53 -9.29 4.20
N GLY A 156 -13.80 -9.66 4.38
CA GLY A 156 -14.34 -10.17 5.65
C GLY A 156 -13.57 -11.42 6.11
N LYS A 157 -13.46 -12.45 5.27
CA LYS A 157 -12.69 -13.67 5.61
C LYS A 157 -11.24 -13.36 5.95
N SER A 158 -10.58 -12.51 5.17
CA SER A 158 -9.17 -12.17 5.33
C SER A 158 -8.90 -11.39 6.62
N ILE A 159 -9.87 -10.61 7.11
CA ILE A 159 -9.73 -9.77 8.30
C ILE A 159 -10.31 -10.45 9.56
N VAL A 160 -11.29 -11.35 9.42
CA VAL A 160 -11.97 -12.03 10.55
C VAL A 160 -11.17 -13.21 11.13
N ILE A 161 -10.01 -13.57 10.55
CA ILE A 161 -9.09 -14.60 11.12
C ILE A 161 -8.55 -14.23 12.53
N PHE A 162 -8.90 -13.06 13.08
CA PHE A 162 -8.59 -12.67 14.45
C PHE A 162 -9.67 -12.98 15.49
N GLN A 163 -10.72 -13.73 15.14
CA GLN A 163 -11.77 -14.11 16.10
C GLN A 163 -12.10 -15.61 16.05
N VAL A 164 -11.11 -16.51 16.13
CA VAL A 164 -11.28 -17.81 16.82
C VAL A 164 -9.92 -18.28 17.35
#